data_AF-G2DBZ6-F1
#
_entry.id   AF-G2DBZ6-F1
#
_cell.length_a   1.000
_cell.length_b   1.000
_cell.length_c   1.000
_cell.angle_alpha   90.00
_cell.angle_beta   90.00
_cell.angle_gamma   90.00
#
_symmetry.space_group_name_H-M   'P 1'
#
loop_
_entity.id
_entity.type
_entity.pdbx_description
1 polymer ?
#
loop_
_entity_poly.entity_id
_entity_poly.type
_entity_poly.pdbx_seq_one_letter_code
_entity_poly.pdbx_strand_id
1 'polypeptide(L)' 'MAGDRLMGGRRIIVDAADYDRVAAEWIEARVEQSLQQAERCHLMLAGGGTPLSVYRLLAERDRLPWMRLTLFFWR' A
#
# COMPACT_ATOMS: atom_id res chain seq x y z
N MET A 1 -23.63 -9.40 -12.32
CA MET A 1 -23.27 -10.39 -11.30
C MET A 1 -21.99 -11.12 -11.74
N ALA A 2 -20.82 -10.46 -11.68
CA ALA A 2 -19.55 -11.06 -12.13
C ALA A 2 -18.28 -10.34 -11.62
N GLY A 3 -18.34 -9.62 -10.49
CA GLY A 3 -17.19 -8.83 -9.99
C GLY A 3 -16.75 -9.10 -8.56
N ASP A 4 -17.54 -9.83 -7.77
CA ASP A 4 -17.39 -9.89 -6.30
C ASP A 4 -16.46 -11.00 -5.79
N ARG A 5 -15.72 -11.69 -6.68
CA ARG A 5 -14.94 -12.89 -6.34
C ARG A 5 -13.45 -12.82 -6.68
N LEU A 6 -12.83 -11.65 -6.45
CA LEU A 6 -11.38 -11.56 -6.29
C LEU A 6 -11.08 -10.88 -4.95
N MET A 7 -11.06 -11.68 -3.88
CA MET A 7 -10.72 -11.31 -2.49
C MET A 7 -11.74 -10.35 -1.85
N GLY A 8 -12.26 -10.68 -0.66
CA GLY A 8 -13.19 -9.84 0.12
C GLY A 8 -12.56 -8.55 0.64
N GLY A 9 -12.04 -7.70 -0.25
CA GLY A 9 -11.38 -6.45 0.05
C GLY A 9 -12.40 -5.35 0.32
N ARG A 10 -12.25 -4.67 1.47
CA ARG A 10 -12.99 -3.45 1.78
C ARG A 10 -12.66 -2.37 0.74
N ARG A 11 -13.68 -1.88 0.03
CA ARG A 11 -13.53 -0.68 -0.83
C ARG A 11 -13.49 0.56 0.05
N ILE A 12 -12.47 1.38 -0.12
CA ILE A 12 -12.34 2.69 0.53
C ILE A 12 -12.58 3.75 -0.54
N ILE A 13 -13.56 4.62 -0.32
CA ILE A 13 -13.90 5.74 -1.22
C ILE A 13 -13.54 7.01 -0.47
N VAL A 14 -12.75 7.87 -1.11
CA VAL A 14 -12.22 9.12 -0.55
C VAL A 14 -12.28 10.21 -1.59
N ASP A 15 -12.27 11.46 -1.12
CA ASP A 15 -12.09 12.61 -1.98
C ASP A 15 -10.67 12.65 -2.52
N ALA A 16 -10.49 13.29 -3.68
CA ALA A 16 -9.20 13.37 -4.35
C ALA A 16 -8.11 14.03 -3.48
N ALA A 17 -8.50 15.00 -2.65
CA ALA A 17 -7.58 15.69 -1.73
C ALA A 17 -7.05 14.78 -0.61
N ASP A 18 -7.78 13.73 -0.24
CA ASP A 18 -7.43 12.79 0.82
C ASP A 18 -6.76 11.51 0.29
N TYR A 19 -6.74 11.32 -1.04
CA TYR A 19 -6.33 10.08 -1.67
C TYR A 19 -4.95 9.60 -1.21
N ASP A 20 -3.93 10.46 -1.33
CA ASP A 20 -2.55 10.08 -1.02
C ASP A 20 -2.39 9.69 0.45
N ARG A 21 -2.97 10.50 1.35
CA ARG A 21 -2.90 10.29 2.79
C ARG A 21 -3.56 8.98 3.19
N VAL A 22 -4.79 8.74 2.74
CA VAL A 22 -5.55 7.52 3.11
C VAL A 22 -4.93 6.27 2.49
N ALA A 23 -4.45 6.35 1.24
CA ALA A 23 -3.76 5.23 0.61
C ALA A 23 -2.46 4.88 1.35
N ALA A 24 -1.66 5.88 1.74
CA ALA A 24 -0.44 5.68 2.50
C ALA A 24 -0.71 5.05 3.88
N GLU A 25 -1.69 5.57 4.63
CA GLU A 25 -2.13 5.02 5.92
C GLU A 25 -2.61 3.56 5.78
N TRP A 26 -3.36 3.26 4.73
CA TRP A 26 -3.81 1.89 4.48
C TRP A 26 -2.65 0.93 4.17
N ILE A 27 -1.67 1.36 3.38
CA ILE A 27 -0.47 0.57 3.07
C ILE A 27 0.34 0.33 4.35
N GLU A 28 0.57 1.36 5.17
CA GLU A 28 1.28 1.24 6.45
C GLU A 28 0.62 0.23 7.38
N ALA A 29 -0.69 0.33 7.57
CA ALA A 29 -1.43 -0.60 8.42
C ALA A 29 -1.31 -2.04 7.90
N ARG A 30 -1.32 -2.24 6.57
CA ARG A 30 -1.19 -3.57 5.98
C ARG A 30 0.23 -4.13 6.10
N VAL A 31 1.24 -3.28 5.97
CA VAL A 31 2.64 -3.63 6.25
C VAL A 31 2.81 -4.06 7.70
N GLU A 32 2.31 -3.26 8.65
CA GLU A 32 2.38 -3.58 10.07
C GLU A 32 1.70 -4.92 10.37
N GLN A 33 0.50 -5.14 9.84
CA GLN A 33 -0.22 -6.41 9.97
C GLN A 33 0.57 -7.59 9.37
N SER A 34 1.22 -7.41 8.22
CA SER A 34 2.07 -8.45 7.63
C SER A 34 3.26 -8.79 8.52
N LEU A 35 3.88 -7.77 9.12
CA LEU A 35 5.06 -7.91 9.97
C LEU A 35 4.76 -8.46 11.37
N GLN A 36 3.49 -8.49 11.77
CA GLN A 36 3.03 -9.22 12.96
C GLN A 36 3.07 -10.75 12.74
N GLN A 37 3.01 -11.22 11.48
CA GLN A 37 2.98 -12.65 11.16
C GLN A 37 4.27 -13.16 10.50
N ALA A 38 5.14 -12.26 10.04
CA ALA A 38 6.39 -12.60 9.35
C ALA A 38 7.51 -11.59 9.67
N GLU A 39 8.75 -12.04 9.56
CA GLU A 39 9.92 -11.18 9.77
C GLU A 39 10.03 -10.06 8.72
N ARG A 40 9.70 -10.37 7.46
CA ARG A 40 9.75 -9.44 6.32
C ARG A 40 8.37 -9.31 5.65
N CYS A 41 8.14 -8.16 5.02
CA CYS A 41 6.96 -7.89 4.19
C CYS A 41 7.40 -7.68 2.74
N HIS A 42 6.70 -8.33 1.82
CA HIS A 42 6.95 -8.24 0.39
C HIS A 42 5.86 -7.40 -0.27
N LEU A 43 6.24 -6.28 -0.89
CA LEU A 43 5.31 -5.35 -1.54
C LEU A 43 5.58 -5.30 -3.04
N MET A 44 4.56 -5.60 -3.84
CA MET A 44 4.59 -5.39 -5.29
C MET A 44 4.03 -3.99 -5.59
N LEU A 45 4.82 -3.16 -6.25
CA LEU A 45 4.43 -1.80 -6.62
C LEU A 45 3.93 -1.77 -8.06
N ALA A 46 2.78 -1.13 -8.25
CA ALA A 46 2.19 -0.90 -9.56
C ALA A 46 2.79 0.34 -10.23
N GLY A 47 2.88 0.33 -11.56
CA GLY A 47 3.24 1.53 -12.32
C GLY A 47 2.06 2.50 -12.49
N GLY A 48 2.36 3.71 -12.96
CA GLY A 48 1.38 4.73 -13.31
C GLY A 48 1.40 5.97 -12.41
N GLY A 49 0.70 7.02 -12.82
CA GLY A 49 0.68 8.30 -12.10
C GLY A 49 -0.09 8.26 -10.78
N THR A 50 -1.20 7.51 -10.73
CA THR A 50 -2.04 7.38 -9.54
C THR A 50 -1.28 6.81 -8.32
N PRO A 51 -0.55 5.68 -8.40
CA PRO A 51 0.22 5.21 -7.25
C PRO A 51 1.49 6.02 -6.97
N LEU A 52 2.02 6.77 -7.94
CA LEU A 52 3.30 7.48 -7.80
C LEU A 52 3.26 8.55 -6.70
N SER A 53 2.17 9.31 -6.57
CA SER A 53 2.03 10.32 -5.51
C SER A 53 2.01 9.70 -4.12
N VAL A 54 1.31 8.58 -3.97
CA VAL A 54 1.28 7.77 -2.74
C VAL A 54 2.68 7.28 -2.38
N TYR A 55 3.46 6.78 -3.35
CA TYR A 55 4.82 6.29 -3.09
C TYR A 55 5.78 7.40 -2.67
N ARG A 56 5.65 8.60 -3.24
CA ARG A 56 6.41 9.77 -2.78
C ARG A 56 6.11 10.11 -1.33
N LEU A 57 4.81 10.17 -0.98
CA LEU A 57 4.40 10.41 0.39
C LEU A 57 4.91 9.32 1.36
N LEU A 58 4.86 8.04 0.97
CA LEU A 58 5.40 6.96 1.79
C LEU A 58 6.92 7.09 1.99
N ALA A 59 7.66 7.45 0.95
CA ALA A 59 9.12 7.62 1.02
C ALA A 59 9.55 8.75 1.97
N GLU A 60 8.68 9.75 2.20
CA GLU A 60 8.91 10.85 3.14
C GLU A 60 8.57 10.49 4.60
N ARG A 61 7.95 9.34 4.86
CA ARG A 61 7.51 8.93 6.20
C ARG A 61 8.53 8.02 6.89
N ASP A 62 8.83 8.34 8.14
CA ASP A 62 9.74 7.55 8.99
C ASP A 62 9.10 6.30 9.62
N ARG A 63 7.77 6.13 9.49
CA ARG A 63 7.02 5.08 10.19
C ARG A 63 7.23 3.68 9.59
N LEU A 64 7.65 3.59 8.33
CA LEU A 64 7.83 2.30 7.66
C LEU A 64 9.16 1.63 8.04
N PRO A 65 9.16 0.34 8.43
CA PRO A 65 10.37 -0.38 8.76
C PRO A 65 11.11 -0.86 7.50
N TRP A 66 11.71 0.07 6.75
CA TRP A 66 12.28 -0.15 5.42
C TRP A 66 13.21 -1.37 5.29
N MET A 67 14.03 -1.66 6.31
CA MET A 67 14.93 -2.82 6.32
C MET A 67 14.21 -4.19 6.27
N ARG A 68 12.95 -4.21 6.72
CA ARG A 68 12.07 -5.39 6.73
C ARG A 68 11.15 -5.44 5.51
N LEU A 69 11.24 -4.46 4.61
CA LEU A 69 10.49 -4.42 3.36
C LEU A 69 11.33 -4.96 2.20
N THR A 70 10.70 -5.74 1.33
CA THR A 70 11.24 -6.10 0.02
C THR A 70 10.28 -5.57 -1.04
N LEU A 71 10.76 -4.65 -1.88
CA LEU A 71 9.97 -4.03 -2.93
C LEU A 71 10.19 -4.77 -4.25
N PHE A 72 9.11 -5.09 -4.93
CA PHE A 72 9.10 -5.65 -6.28
C PHE A 72 8.39 -4.68 -7.21
N PHE A 73 8.82 -4.64 -8.47
CA PHE A 73 8.22 -3.83 -9.52
C PHE A 73 7.82 -4.73 -10.67
N TRP A 74 6.71 -4.39 -11.33
CA TRP A 74 6.39 -5.00 -12.62
C TRP A 74 7.41 -4.53 -13.67
N ARG A 75 7.89 -5.45 -14.52
CA ARG A 75 8.83 -5.15 -15.63
C ARG A 75 8.15 -4.44 -16.80
#